data_AF-A0A9Q3YP94-F1
#
_entry.id   AF-A0A9Q3YP94-F1
#
_cell.length_a   1.000
_cell.length_b   1.000
_cell.length_c   1.000
_cell.angle_alpha   90.00
_cell.angle_beta   90.00
_cell.angle_gamma   90.00
#
_symmetry.space_group_name_H-M   'P 1'
#
loop_
_entity.id
_entity.type
_entity.pdbx_description
1 polymer ?
#
loop_
_entity_poly.entity_id
_entity_poly.type
_entity_poly.pdbx_seq_one_letter_code
_entity_poly.pdbx_strand_id
1 'polypeptide(L)'
;MSKKLLVAIMALVWSAQVGASTVWINSVKIEEVLMQSHDGYQAVTVRYSGADNVMLACAPTVQHKVVSVWTSGDISAFIQGWVSLLLAAQAQGLTVDIAVDSANCNTAGIWDAYGSPEGLGYRFSAVRVKAD
;
A
#
# COMPACT_ATOMS: atom_id res chain seq x y z
N MET A 1 18.03 -30.50 9.04
CA MET A 1 18.16 -29.15 8.44
C MET A 1 16.76 -28.59 8.22
N SER A 2 16.34 -27.62 9.04
CA SER A 2 14.97 -27.13 9.03
C SER A 2 14.74 -26.18 7.86
N LYS A 3 13.64 -26.38 7.12
CA LYS A 3 13.20 -25.56 5.97
C LYS A 3 12.97 -24.07 6.32
N LYS A 4 13.02 -23.71 7.61
CA LYS A 4 12.86 -22.33 8.09
C LYS A 4 14.09 -21.46 7.87
N LEU A 5 15.26 -22.04 7.59
CA LEU A 5 16.51 -21.29 7.48
C LEU A 5 16.76 -20.67 6.09
N LEU A 6 16.00 -21.06 5.06
CA LEU A 6 16.17 -20.59 3.68
C LEU A 6 15.28 -19.40 3.30
N VAL A 7 14.25 -19.10 4.09
CA VAL A 7 13.29 -18.01 3.78
C VAL A 7 13.74 -16.65 4.38
N ALA A 8 14.79 -16.64 5.21
CA ALA A 8 15.26 -15.45 5.90
C ALA A 8 16.21 -14.55 5.09
N ILE A 9 16.52 -14.88 3.82
CA ILE A 9 17.56 -14.18 3.04
C ILE A 9 16.99 -13.67 1.70
N MET A 10 16.04 -12.73 1.77
CA MET A 10 15.85 -11.65 0.79
C MET A 10 14.69 -10.74 1.25
N ALA A 11 14.86 -10.11 2.40
CA ALA A 11 14.07 -8.94 2.75
C ALA A 11 14.56 -7.76 1.89
N LEU A 12 14.14 -7.74 0.62
CA LEU A 12 14.39 -6.61 -0.27
C LEU A 12 13.55 -5.43 0.24
N VAL A 13 14.21 -4.51 0.93
CA VAL A 13 13.63 -3.22 1.33
C VAL A 13 13.65 -2.31 0.12
N TRP A 14 12.50 -2.14 -0.54
CA TRP A 14 12.32 -1.17 -1.61
C TRP A 14 11.78 0.12 -1.01
N SER A 15 12.64 0.95 -0.42
CA SER A 15 12.26 2.25 0.13
C SER A 15 12.57 3.38 -0.85
N ALA A 16 11.56 4.13 -1.29
CA ALA A 16 11.78 5.50 -1.79
C ALA A 16 12.02 6.44 -0.60
N GLN A 17 12.63 7.60 -0.84
CA GLN A 17 12.94 8.60 0.19
C GLN A 17 11.72 8.89 1.08
N VAL A 18 11.86 8.61 2.36
CA VAL A 18 10.83 8.82 3.40
C VAL A 18 10.81 10.32 3.71
N GLY A 19 9.79 11.04 3.23
CA GLY A 19 9.57 12.45 3.57
C GLY A 19 9.13 12.62 5.04
N ALA A 20 9.28 13.83 5.59
CA ALA A 20 8.96 14.15 6.99
C ALA A 20 7.50 13.84 7.43
N SER A 21 6.59 13.64 6.47
CA SER A 21 5.18 13.27 6.67
C SER A 21 4.90 11.78 6.55
N THR A 22 5.93 10.93 6.50
CA THR A 22 5.74 9.48 6.31
C THR A 22 5.32 8.80 7.62
N VAL A 23 4.22 8.06 7.57
CA VAL A 23 3.66 7.27 8.68
C VAL A 23 3.60 5.81 8.26
N TRP A 24 3.99 4.89 9.14
CA TRP A 24 3.88 3.46 8.89
C TRP A 24 2.57 2.90 9.43
N ILE A 25 1.83 2.22 8.56
CA ILE A 25 0.71 1.37 8.91
C ILE A 25 1.26 -0.04 9.15
N ASN A 26 1.31 -0.45 10.41
CA ASN A 26 2.06 -1.65 10.79
C ASN A 26 1.17 -2.89 10.85
N SER A 27 1.71 -4.03 10.43
CA SER A 27 1.12 -5.35 10.62
C SER A 27 -0.28 -5.49 10.00
N VAL A 28 -0.41 -5.05 8.75
CA VAL A 28 -1.65 -5.20 7.99
C VAL A 28 -1.64 -6.45 7.14
N LYS A 29 -2.82 -6.99 6.86
CA LYS A 29 -3.03 -8.03 5.85
C LYS A 29 -3.56 -7.38 4.59
N ILE A 30 -3.01 -7.77 3.44
CA ILE A 30 -3.48 -7.28 2.15
C ILE A 30 -4.73 -8.04 1.77
N GLU A 31 -5.83 -7.32 1.56
CA GLU A 31 -7.10 -7.88 1.10
C GLU A 31 -7.21 -7.83 -0.41
N GLU A 32 -6.77 -6.73 -1.02
CA GLU A 32 -6.90 -6.49 -2.44
C GLU A 32 -5.79 -5.56 -2.95
N VAL A 33 -5.35 -5.80 -4.19
CA VAL A 33 -4.47 -4.90 -4.94
C VAL A 33 -5.13 -4.65 -6.29
N LEU A 34 -5.52 -3.41 -6.55
CA LEU A 34 -6.17 -2.96 -7.78
C LEU A 34 -5.21 -2.07 -8.56
N MET A 35 -5.15 -2.29 -9.88
CA MET A 35 -4.41 -1.44 -10.81
C MET A 35 -5.40 -0.85 -11.81
N GLN A 36 -5.37 0.46 -11.98
CA GLN A 36 -6.35 1.19 -12.78
C GLN A 36 -5.70 2.34 -13.53
N SER A 37 -6.23 2.60 -14.72
CA SER A 37 -5.80 3.67 -15.62
C SER A 37 -6.97 4.61 -15.87
N HIS A 38 -6.78 5.91 -15.65
CA HIS A 38 -7.80 6.93 -15.92
C HIS A 38 -7.16 8.24 -16.35
N ASP A 39 -7.62 8.83 -17.45
CA ASP A 39 -7.16 10.14 -17.97
C ASP A 39 -5.63 10.34 -17.98
N GLY A 40 -4.88 9.30 -18.37
CA GLY A 40 -3.42 9.33 -18.43
C GLY A 40 -2.71 9.13 -17.09
N TYR A 41 -3.46 8.92 -16.01
CA TYR A 41 -2.95 8.51 -14.70
C TYR A 41 -3.04 7.01 -14.53
N GLN A 42 -1.99 6.43 -13.95
CA GLN A 42 -1.97 5.07 -13.43
C GLN A 42 -2.07 5.12 -11.92
N ALA A 43 -2.97 4.33 -11.34
CA ALA A 43 -3.10 4.18 -9.90
C ALA A 43 -3.01 2.70 -9.50
N VAL A 44 -2.30 2.44 -8.42
CA VAL A 44 -2.28 1.18 -7.69
C VAL A 44 -2.94 1.43 -6.35
N THR A 45 -4.09 0.82 -6.11
CA THR A 45 -4.81 0.92 -4.83
C THR A 45 -4.69 -0.39 -4.08
N VAL A 46 -4.40 -0.29 -2.79
CA VAL A 46 -4.22 -1.42 -1.89
C VAL A 46 -5.25 -1.30 -0.79
N ARG A 47 -6.09 -2.31 -0.67
CA ARG A 47 -7.00 -2.47 0.46
C ARG A 47 -6.41 -3.45 1.45
N TYR A 48 -6.52 -3.12 2.73
CA TYR A 48 -5.93 -3.91 3.80
C TYR A 48 -6.86 -4.05 5.00
N SER A 49 -6.55 -5.02 5.86
CA SER A 49 -7.18 -5.17 7.17
C SER A 49 -6.15 -5.28 8.29
N GLY A 50 -6.62 -5.13 9.53
CA GLY A 50 -5.79 -4.88 10.70
C GLY A 50 -5.47 -3.39 10.89
N ALA A 51 -4.48 -3.12 11.76
CA ALA A 51 -3.93 -1.81 12.09
C ALA A 51 -4.94 -0.71 12.52
N ASP A 52 -5.83 -1.04 13.46
CA ASP A 52 -6.84 -0.11 13.97
C ASP A 52 -6.27 1.10 14.76
N ASN A 53 -4.96 1.12 14.99
CA ASN A 53 -4.29 2.08 15.89
C ASN A 53 -3.57 3.22 15.16
N VAL A 54 -3.64 3.31 13.83
CA VAL A 54 -2.97 4.37 13.07
C VAL A 54 -3.94 5.51 12.86
N MET A 55 -3.70 6.65 13.51
CA MET A 55 -4.50 7.87 13.35
C MET A 55 -4.25 8.52 11.98
N LEU A 56 -4.74 7.86 10.94
CA LEU A 56 -4.94 8.44 9.63
C LEU A 56 -6.26 9.23 9.68
N ALA A 57 -6.36 10.35 8.95
CA ALA A 57 -7.56 11.19 8.94
C ALA A 57 -8.16 11.37 7.53
N CYS A 58 -7.46 10.89 6.50
CA CYS A 58 -7.94 10.92 5.12
C CYS A 58 -9.04 9.87 4.92
N ALA A 59 -10.24 10.34 4.61
CA ALA A 59 -11.20 9.53 3.87
C ALA A 59 -10.67 9.34 2.43
N PRO A 60 -10.77 8.15 1.82
CA PRO A 60 -11.33 6.90 2.33
C PRO A 60 -10.39 5.99 3.14
N THR A 61 -9.10 6.31 3.33
CA THR A 61 -8.16 5.43 4.06
C THR A 61 -8.69 4.98 5.42
N VAL A 62 -9.35 5.87 6.16
CA VAL A 62 -9.91 5.54 7.48
C VAL A 62 -11.18 4.71 7.43
N GLN A 63 -11.98 4.81 6.36
CA GLN A 63 -13.29 4.16 6.25
C GLN A 63 -13.19 2.83 5.51
N HIS A 64 -12.47 2.83 4.38
CA HIS A 64 -12.34 1.68 3.49
C HIS A 64 -11.02 0.93 3.68
N LYS A 65 -10.13 1.41 4.55
CA LYS A 65 -8.77 0.84 4.77
C LYS A 65 -8.00 0.70 3.47
N VAL A 66 -7.88 1.81 2.75
CA VAL A 66 -7.23 1.88 1.44
C VAL A 66 -6.07 2.87 1.43
N VAL A 67 -5.03 2.53 0.69
CA VAL A 67 -3.91 3.41 0.35
C VAL A 67 -3.56 3.22 -1.11
N SER A 68 -2.98 4.21 -1.76
CA SER A 68 -2.68 4.08 -3.19
C SER A 68 -1.42 4.80 -3.62
N VAL A 69 -0.89 4.44 -4.78
CA VAL A 69 0.13 5.20 -5.51
C VAL A 69 -0.51 5.64 -6.81
N TRP A 70 -0.39 6.92 -7.15
CA TRP A 70 -0.84 7.46 -8.43
C TRP A 70 0.29 8.22 -9.12
N THR A 71 0.38 8.07 -10.43
CA THR A 71 1.42 8.70 -11.26
C THR A 71 0.85 9.12 -12.60
N SER A 72 1.33 10.24 -13.13
CA SER A 72 1.14 10.62 -14.53
C SER A 72 2.18 9.86 -15.36
N GLY A 73 1.74 8.95 -16.23
CA GLY A 73 2.62 8.09 -17.03
C GLY A 73 2.82 6.69 -16.45
N ASP A 74 3.88 6.00 -16.89
CA ASP A 74 4.09 4.59 -16.61
C ASP A 74 4.42 4.30 -15.14
N ILE A 75 3.96 3.14 -14.67
CA ILE A 75 4.32 2.62 -13.34
C ILE A 75 5.80 2.24 -13.33
N SER A 76 6.58 2.95 -12.51
CA SER A 76 8.02 2.68 -12.37
C SER A 76 8.31 1.26 -11.87
N ALA A 77 9.51 0.75 -12.16
CA ALA A 77 9.97 -0.55 -11.68
C ALA A 77 9.89 -0.69 -10.14
N PHE A 78 10.08 0.41 -9.40
CA PHE A 78 9.93 0.42 -7.93
C PHE A 78 8.50 0.10 -7.50
N ILE A 79 7.50 0.73 -8.14
CA ILE A 79 6.09 0.49 -7.84
C ILE A 79 5.70 -0.93 -8.26
N GLN A 80 6.21 -1.42 -9.40
CA GLN A 80 6.00 -2.81 -9.82
C GLN A 80 6.57 -3.81 -8.80
N GLY A 81 7.74 -3.50 -8.21
CA GLY A 81 8.32 -4.27 -7.11
C GLY A 81 7.41 -4.28 -5.87
N TRP A 82 6.83 -3.15 -5.49
CA TRP A 82 5.85 -3.07 -4.40
C TRP A 82 4.60 -3.90 -4.67
N VAL A 83 4.02 -3.79 -5.87
CA VAL A 83 2.86 -4.59 -6.29
C VAL A 83 3.17 -6.07 -6.19
N SER A 84 4.32 -6.50 -6.70
CA SER A 84 4.75 -7.90 -6.64
C SER A 84 4.86 -8.41 -5.19
N LEU A 85 5.43 -7.59 -4.30
CA LEU A 85 5.54 -7.93 -2.88
C LEU A 85 4.18 -8.03 -2.19
N LEU A 86 3.28 -7.08 -2.46
CA LEU A 86 1.92 -7.05 -1.91
C LEU A 86 1.10 -8.26 -2.36
N LEU A 87 1.13 -8.61 -3.65
CA LEU A 87 0.47 -9.79 -4.19
C LEU A 87 1.06 -11.09 -3.60
N ALA A 88 2.39 -11.16 -3.47
CA ALA A 88 3.03 -12.31 -2.83
C ALA A 88 2.66 -12.44 -1.35
N ALA A 89 2.54 -11.32 -0.62
CA ALA A 89 2.12 -11.30 0.77
C ALA A 89 0.64 -11.71 0.92
N GLN A 90 -0.24 -11.20 0.05
CA GLN A 90 -1.65 -11.58 -0.02
C GLN A 90 -1.80 -13.09 -0.23
N ALA A 91 -1.11 -13.65 -1.24
CA ALA A 91 -1.18 -15.06 -1.58
C ALA A 91 -0.67 -15.99 -0.45
N GLN A 92 0.28 -15.52 0.36
CA GLN A 92 0.86 -16.29 1.46
C GLN A 92 0.23 -15.97 2.83
N GLY A 93 -0.70 -15.01 2.90
CA GLY A 93 -1.29 -14.56 4.16
C GLY A 93 -0.31 -13.87 5.11
N LEU A 94 0.79 -13.31 4.58
CA LEU A 94 1.80 -12.61 5.36
C LEU A 94 1.31 -11.22 5.79
N THR A 95 1.84 -10.73 6.91
CA THR A 95 1.63 -9.34 7.32
C THR A 95 2.70 -8.43 6.75
N VAL A 96 2.31 -7.22 6.40
CA VAL A 96 3.21 -6.19 5.86
C VAL A 96 3.06 -4.90 6.66
N ASP A 97 4.11 -4.08 6.63
CA ASP A 97 4.00 -2.67 6.99
C ASP A 97 3.98 -1.83 5.71
N ILE A 98 3.10 -0.83 5.66
CA ILE A 98 2.95 0.09 4.54
C ILE A 98 3.31 1.49 4.99
N ALA A 99 4.25 2.14 4.29
CA ALA A 99 4.55 3.54 4.51
C ALA A 99 3.59 4.42 3.70
N VAL A 100 2.95 5.37 4.35
CA VAL A 100 2.08 6.37 3.72
C VAL A 100 2.57 7.77 3.97
N ASP A 101 2.38 8.64 2.99
CA ASP A 101 2.57 10.07 3.13
C ASP A 101 1.28 10.70 3.67
N SER A 102 1.30 11.02 4.97
CA SER A 102 0.16 11.61 5.68
C SER A 102 -0.17 13.05 5.27
N ALA A 103 0.66 13.69 4.44
CA ALA A 103 0.37 15.00 3.86
C ALA A 103 -0.35 14.92 2.52
N ASN A 104 -0.31 13.77 1.84
CA ASN A 104 -0.84 13.62 0.48
C ASN A 104 -2.07 12.69 0.47
N CYS A 105 -3.23 13.31 0.58
CA CYS A 105 -4.54 12.66 0.59
C CYS A 105 -5.29 12.94 -0.72
N ASN A 106 -5.77 11.88 -1.38
CA ASN A 106 -6.62 11.99 -2.57
C ASN A 106 -8.07 11.63 -2.21
N THR A 107 -8.94 12.65 -2.27
CA THR A 107 -10.39 12.56 -2.02
C THR A 107 -11.22 12.83 -3.27
N ALA A 108 -10.63 12.66 -4.47
CA ALA A 108 -11.31 12.98 -5.71
C ALA A 108 -12.44 11.97 -5.97
N GLY A 109 -13.65 12.45 -6.28
CA GLY A 109 -14.84 11.62 -6.53
C GLY A 109 -14.85 10.84 -7.84
N ILE A 110 -13.68 10.60 -8.44
CA ILE A 110 -13.56 9.85 -9.70
C ILE A 110 -13.45 8.35 -9.42
N TRP A 111 -13.14 7.96 -8.18
CA TRP A 111 -13.00 6.57 -7.80
C TRP A 111 -13.91 6.20 -6.63
N ASP A 112 -14.81 5.25 -6.85
CA ASP A 112 -15.91 4.90 -5.97
C ASP A 112 -16.03 3.39 -5.72
N ALA A 113 -14.95 2.63 -5.97
CA ALA A 113 -14.98 1.15 -5.94
C ALA A 113 -15.47 0.56 -4.60
N TYR A 114 -15.36 1.30 -3.50
CA TYR A 114 -15.85 0.91 -2.18
C TYR A 114 -17.00 1.79 -1.65
N GLY A 115 -17.63 2.58 -2.53
CA GLY A 115 -18.69 3.53 -2.20
C GLY A 115 -18.18 4.78 -1.48
N SER A 116 -19.10 5.60 -0.97
CA SER A 116 -18.74 6.82 -0.25
C SER A 116 -18.03 6.52 1.07
N PRO A 117 -17.02 7.33 1.46
CA PRO A 117 -16.40 8.42 0.70
C PRO A 117 -15.55 7.90 -0.46
N GLU A 118 -15.61 8.62 -1.57
CA GLU A 118 -14.87 8.33 -2.79
C GLU A 118 -13.42 8.85 -2.69
N GLY A 119 -12.55 8.33 -3.56
CA GLY A 119 -11.16 8.75 -3.71
C GLY A 119 -10.14 7.66 -3.42
N LEU A 120 -8.86 8.01 -3.54
CA LEU A 120 -7.77 7.04 -3.51
C LEU A 120 -7.03 6.97 -2.16
N GLY A 121 -7.42 7.81 -1.20
CA GLY A 121 -6.85 7.80 0.14
C GLY A 121 -5.44 8.41 0.20
N TYR A 122 -4.67 8.03 1.22
CA TYR A 122 -3.28 8.47 1.35
C TYR A 122 -2.36 7.82 0.33
N ARG A 123 -1.35 8.58 -0.09
CA ARG A 123 -0.30 8.09 -0.98
C ARG A 123 0.60 7.12 -0.23
N PHE A 124 0.73 5.86 -0.64
CA PHE A 124 1.77 4.98 -0.10
C PHE A 124 3.10 5.15 -0.85
N SER A 125 4.21 4.88 -0.17
CA SER A 125 5.57 5.20 -0.65
C SER A 125 6.60 4.11 -0.39
N ALA A 126 6.25 3.08 0.39
CA ALA A 126 7.05 1.87 0.55
C ALA A 126 6.19 0.74 1.15
N VAL A 127 6.65 -0.49 0.99
CA VAL A 127 6.11 -1.68 1.65
C VAL A 127 7.27 -2.56 2.11
N ARG A 128 7.09 -3.20 3.25
CA ARG A 128 8.00 -4.27 3.72
C ARG A 128 7.20 -5.42 4.30
N VAL A 129 7.64 -6.64 4.06
CA VAL A 129 7.13 -7.81 4.77
C VAL A 129 7.63 -7.76 6.21
N LYS A 130 6.73 -7.98 7.16
CA LYS A 130 7.13 -8.14 8.55
C LYS A 130 7.68 -9.56 8.71
N ALA A 131 8.94 -9.66 9.13
CA ALA A 131 9.48 -10.93 9.61
C ALA A 131 8.91 -11.17 11.01
N ASP A 132 8.19 -12.28 11.19
CA ASP A 132 7.76 -12.75 12.51
C ASP A 132 8.93 -13.31 13.31
#